data_AF-A0A959GST9-F1
#
_entry.id   AF-A0A959GST9-F1
#
_cell.length_a   1.000
_cell.length_b   1.000
_cell.length_c   1.000
_cell.angle_alpha   90.00
_cell.angle_beta   90.00
_cell.angle_gamma   90.00
#
_symmetry.space_group_name_H-M   'P 1'
#
loop_
_entity.id
_entity.type
_entity.pdbx_description
1 polymer ?
#
loop_
_entity_poly.entity_id
_entity_poly.type
_entity_poly.pdbx_seq_one_letter_code
_entity_poly.pdbx_strand_id
1 'polypeptide(L)' 'MRQPQQDWTAKWALYSPDKIAVKEYESGHTFTYGELHHLGNRLAFHLRDHYGIKKGSRIAILAENCLEYI' A
#
# COMPACT_ATOMS: atom_id res chain seq x y z
N MET A 1 15.59 7.75 2.93
CA MET A 1 14.92 6.98 4.01
C MET A 1 15.48 5.56 3.96
N ARG A 2 15.90 4.99 5.09
CA ARG A 2 16.38 3.60 5.14
C ARG A 2 15.14 2.70 5.09
N GLN A 3 14.92 1.99 3.98
CA GLN A 3 13.81 1.05 3.92
C GLN A 3 14.03 -0.03 4.99
N PRO A 4 13.00 -0.35 5.82
CA PRO A 4 13.13 -1.43 6.77
C PRO A 4 13.47 -2.72 6.01
N GLN A 5 14.25 -3.61 6.63
CA GLN A 5 14.76 -4.84 6.02
C GLN A 5 13.64 -5.71 5.36
N GLN A 6 12.38 -5.47 5.72
CA GLN A 6 11.17 -6.21 5.32
C GLN A 6 10.12 -5.38 4.52
N ASP A 7 10.48 -4.28 3.86
CA ASP A 7 9.55 -3.65 2.89
C ASP A 7 9.51 -4.47 1.58
N TRP A 8 8.68 -5.53 1.60
CA TRP A 8 8.54 -6.42 0.46
C TRP A 8 7.77 -5.79 -0.70
N THR A 9 6.81 -4.91 -0.41
CA THR A 9 6.04 -4.21 -1.43
C THR A 9 6.95 -3.32 -2.27
N ALA A 10 7.86 -2.56 -1.64
CA ALA A 10 8.84 -1.76 -2.37
C ALA A 10 9.83 -2.61 -3.21
N LYS A 11 10.26 -3.77 -2.69
CA LYS A 11 11.15 -4.68 -3.44
C LYS A 11 10.47 -5.24 -4.68
N TRP A 12 9.23 -5.71 -4.56
CA TRP A 12 8.50 -6.28 -5.69
C TRP A 12 8.06 -5.21 -6.69
N ALA A 13 7.76 -3.99 -6.24
CA ALA A 13 7.55 -2.86 -7.13
C ALA A 13 8.80 -2.54 -7.97
N LEU A 14 10.00 -2.79 -7.45
CA LEU A 14 11.25 -2.68 -8.22
C LEU A 14 11.47 -3.86 -9.16
N TYR A 15 11.30 -5.10 -8.67
CA TYR A 15 11.67 -6.31 -9.42
C TYR A 15 10.64 -6.72 -10.47
N SER A 16 9.37 -6.40 -10.27
CA SER A 16 8.27 -6.82 -11.14
C SER A 16 7.08 -5.84 -11.05
N PRO A 17 7.29 -4.56 -11.41
CA PRO A 17 6.29 -3.50 -11.24
C PRO A 17 4.96 -3.84 -11.89
N ASP A 18 4.97 -4.43 -13.08
CA ASP A 18 3.77 -4.70 -13.89
C ASP A 18 3.07 -6.03 -13.54
N LYS A 19 3.62 -6.82 -12.61
CA LYS A 19 2.95 -8.05 -12.17
C LYS A 19 1.81 -7.73 -11.22
N ILE A 20 0.70 -8.44 -11.40
CA ILE A 20 -0.46 -8.36 -10.50
C ILE A 20 -0.04 -8.79 -9.09
N ALA A 21 -0.25 -7.90 -8.12
CA ALA A 21 -0.01 -8.13 -6.70
C ALA A 21 -1.27 -8.60 -5.99
N VAL A 22 -2.39 -7.94 -6.29
CA VAL A 22 -3.70 -8.19 -5.67
C VAL A 22 -4.79 -8.12 -6.73
N LYS A 23 -5.80 -8.98 -6.59
CA LYS A 23 -6.98 -9.02 -7.43
C LYS A 23 -8.22 -9.19 -6.57
N GLU A 24 -9.18 -8.30 -6.74
CA GLU A 24 -10.50 -8.42 -6.13
C GLU A 24 -11.32 -9.43 -6.92
N TYR A 25 -12.01 -10.32 -6.21
CA TYR A 25 -12.79 -11.37 -6.85
C TYR A 25 -14.06 -10.83 -7.50
N GLU A 26 -14.79 -9.94 -6.81
CA GLU A 26 -16.11 -9.49 -7.26
C GLU A 26 -16.06 -8.58 -8.49
N SER A 27 -15.26 -7.51 -8.45
CA SER A 27 -15.12 -6.57 -9.58
C SER A 27 -14.12 -7.04 -10.64
N GLY A 28 -13.22 -7.96 -10.27
CA GLY A 28 -12.07 -8.32 -11.09
C GLY A 28 -10.97 -7.25 -11.14
N HIS A 29 -11.11 -6.14 -10.40
CA HIS A 29 -10.08 -5.11 -10.31
C HIS A 29 -8.77 -5.66 -9.77
N THR A 30 -7.67 -5.11 -10.27
CA THR A 30 -6.32 -5.55 -9.93
C THR A 30 -5.44 -4.36 -9.64
N PHE A 31 -4.51 -4.55 -8.71
CA PHE A 31 -3.34 -3.69 -8.60
C PHE A 31 -2.08 -4.49 -8.92
N THR A 32 -1.24 -3.91 -9.76
CA THR A 32 0.14 -4.35 -9.94
C THR A 32 0.99 -3.98 -8.72
N TYR A 33 2.17 -4.60 -8.56
CA TYR A 33 3.08 -4.24 -7.47
C TYR A 33 3.52 -2.78 -7.51
N GLY A 34 3.71 -2.22 -8.70
CA GLY A 34 4.01 -0.81 -8.89
C GLY A 34 2.88 0.09 -8.39
N GLU A 35 1.65 -0.18 -8.83
CA GLU A 35 0.47 0.59 -8.43
C GLU A 35 0.22 0.52 -6.93
N LEU A 36 0.28 -0.69 -6.34
CA LEU A 36 0.07 -0.89 -4.91
C LEU A 36 1.11 -0.11 -4.09
N HIS A 37 2.38 -0.15 -4.48
CA HIS A 37 3.43 0.60 -3.80
C HIS A 37 3.23 2.12 -3.93
N HIS A 38 2.85 2.60 -5.11
CA HIS A 38 2.57 4.02 -5.35
C HIS A 38 1.36 4.51 -4.54
N LEU A 39 0.27 3.76 -4.50
CA LEU A 39 -0.92 4.07 -3.72
C LEU A 39 -0.61 4.08 -2.22
N GLY A 40 0.08 3.06 -1.72
CA GLY A 40 0.51 2.99 -0.32
C GLY A 40 1.39 4.17 0.11
N ASN A 41 2.36 4.56 -0.74
CA ASN A 41 3.19 5.74 -0.47
C ASN A 41 2.37 7.04 -0.48
N ARG A 42 1.45 7.19 -1.44
CA ARG A 42 0.58 8.37 -1.53
C ARG A 42 -0.29 8.48 -0.27
N LEU A 43 -0.88 7.38 0.18
CA LEU A 43 -1.66 7.34 1.42
C LEU A 43 -0.79 7.67 2.63
N ALA A 44 0.43 7.12 2.73
CA ALA A 44 1.35 7.40 3.82
C ALA A 44 1.72 8.90 3.89
N PHE A 45 1.99 9.54 2.74
CA PHE A 45 2.23 10.99 2.68
C PHE A 45 1.00 11.78 3.10
N HIS A 46 -0.19 11.40 2.63
CA HIS A 46 -1.44 12.08 2.98
C HIS A 46 -1.73 11.99 4.49
N LEU A 47 -1.59 10.80 5.09
CA LEU A 47 -1.76 10.57 6.52
C LEU A 47 -0.76 11.36 7.36
N ARG A 48 0.50 11.42 6.92
CA ARG A 48 1.53 12.21 7.61
C ARG A 48 1.22 13.70 7.54
N ASP A 49 0.93 14.22 6.34
CA ASP A 49 0.88 15.66 6.08
C ASP A 49 -0.44 16.29 6.53
N HIS A 50 -1.57 15.58 6.40
CA HIS A 50 -2.89 16.11 6.76
C HIS A 50 -3.38 15.68 8.15
N TYR A 51 -2.95 14.52 8.64
CA TYR A 51 -3.42 13.96 9.92
C TYR A 51 -2.33 13.86 10.98
N GLY A 52 -1.09 14.31 10.69
CA GLY A 52 0.01 14.33 11.65
C GLY A 52 0.43 12.93 12.12
N ILE A 53 0.13 11.89 11.34
CA ILE A 53 0.50 10.51 11.68
C ILE A 53 2.02 10.38 11.69
N LYS A 54 2.53 9.74 12.74
CA LYS A 54 3.97 9.53 12.97
C LYS A 54 4.24 8.10 13.42
N LYS A 55 5.52 7.74 13.48
CA LYS A 55 5.94 6.45 14.02
C LYS A 55 5.35 6.24 15.42
N GLY A 56 4.65 5.12 15.62
CA GLY A 56 3.98 4.78 16.87
C GLY A 56 2.53 5.29 16.99
N SER A 57 2.04 6.08 16.03
CA SER A 57 0.61 6.36 15.90
C SER A 57 -0.16 5.07 15.61
N ARG A 58 -1.39 4.98 16.12
CA ARG A 58 -2.31 3.87 15.86
C ARG A 58 -3.42 4.37 14.95
N ILE A 59 -3.73 3.60 13.93
CA ILE A 59 -4.81 3.90 12.98
C ILE A 59 -5.77 2.72 13.06
N ALA A 60 -7.03 2.99 13.39
CA ALA A 60 -8.08 1.98 13.28
C ALA A 60 -8.54 1.93 11.82
N ILE A 61 -8.67 0.73 11.28
CA ILE A 61 -9.21 0.51 9.94
C ILE A 61 -10.47 -0.33 10.11
N LEU A 62 -11.61 0.22 9.70
CA LEU A 62 -12.88 -0.48 9.61
C LEU A 62 -13.28 -0.50 8.14
N ALA A 63 -13.07 -1.63 7.50
CA ALA A 63 -13.34 -1.85 6.08
C ALA A 63 -13.75 -3.31 5.85
N GLU A 64 -14.40 -3.56 4.72
CA GLU A 64 -14.64 -4.91 4.21
C GLU A 64 -13.36 -5.50 3.59
N ASN A 65 -13.43 -6.73 3.08
CA ASN A 65 -12.31 -7.32 2.35
C ASN A 65 -12.23 -6.74 0.93
N CYS A 66 -11.74 -5.51 0.81
CA CYS A 66 -11.58 -4.78 -0.45
C CYS A 66 -10.11 -4.44 -0.73
N LEU A 67 -9.83 -3.91 -1.93
CA LEU A 67 -8.46 -3.56 -2.33
C LEU A 67 -7.86 -2.42 -1.51
N GLU A 68 -8.64 -1.42 -1.09
CA GLU A 68 -8.16 -0.27 -0.31
C GLU A 68 -7.70 -0.65 1.10
N TYR A 69 -8.13 -1.81 1.60
CA TYR A 69 -7.71 -2.33 2.90
C TYR A 69 -6.29 -2.95 2.87
N ILE A 70 -5.81 -3.35 1.69
CA ILE A 70 -4.54 -4.06 1.48
C ILE A 70 -3.36 -3.09 1.39
#